data_AF-A0A661H8C7-F1
#
_entry.id   AF-A0A661H8C7-F1
#
_cell.length_a   1.000
_cell.length_b   1.000
_cell.length_c   1.000
_cell.angle_alpha   90.00
_cell.angle_beta   90.00
_cell.angle_gamma   90.00
#
_symmetry.space_group_name_H-M   'P 1'
#
loop_
_entity.id
_entity.type
_entity.pdbx_description
1 polymer ?
#
loop_
_entity_poly.entity_id
_entity_poly.type
_entity_poly.pdbx_seq_one_letter_code
_entity_poly.pdbx_strand_id
1 'polypeptide(L)'
;TSVSLAMLELANYLPSPRLVPANYRLGIYTLSGRVKMDTWNVADLPEQWNQYPYPTSTQQMGAAWLRSRKRLALQVPSAAVPGGLEKCVAINPLHTAINQLKLVDQQCGIYSKRIFSSRR
;
A
#
# COMPACT_ATOMS: atom_id res chain seq x y z
N THR A 1 -1.16 -6.54 0.31
CA THR A 1 -1.09 -7.94 0.79
C THR A 1 -0.41 -8.86 -0.20
N SER A 2 -0.34 -8.51 -1.48
CA SER A 2 0.41 -9.23 -2.52
C SER A 2 1.51 -8.34 -3.10
N VAL A 3 2.50 -8.96 -3.75
CA VAL A 3 3.55 -8.25 -4.51
C VAL A 3 2.96 -7.53 -5.73
N SER A 4 2.04 -8.19 -6.45
CA SER A 4 1.39 -7.64 -7.64
C SER A 4 0.65 -6.33 -7.34
N LEU A 5 -0.07 -6.25 -6.22
CA LEU A 5 -0.76 -5.03 -5.82
C LEU A 5 0.21 -3.90 -5.48
N ALA A 6 1.31 -4.20 -4.78
CA ALA A 6 2.34 -3.20 -4.48
C ALA A 6 2.96 -2.62 -5.78
N MET A 7 3.18 -3.48 -6.78
CA MET A 7 3.65 -3.07 -8.10
C MET A 7 2.61 -2.23 -8.87
N LEU A 8 1.32 -2.54 -8.73
CA LEU A 8 0.24 -1.77 -9.35
C LEU A 8 0.11 -0.39 -8.71
N GLU A 9 0.14 -0.31 -7.38
CA GLU A 9 0.12 0.96 -6.64
C GLU A 9 1.30 1.84 -7.03
N LEU A 10 2.52 1.27 -7.06
CA LEU A 10 3.72 1.99 -7.52
C LEU A 10 3.54 2.55 -8.94
N ALA A 11 2.90 1.82 -9.84
CA ALA A 11 2.72 2.26 -11.22
C ALA A 11 1.88 3.54 -11.34
N ASN A 12 0.96 3.82 -10.42
CA ASN A 12 0.16 5.05 -10.42
C ASN A 12 1.00 6.31 -10.19
N TYR A 13 2.19 6.19 -9.61
CA TYR A 13 3.07 7.31 -9.25
C TYR A 13 4.29 7.43 -10.17
N LEU A 14 4.39 6.57 -11.20
CA LEU A 14 5.47 6.61 -12.18
C LEU A 14 4.92 7.11 -13.52
N PRO A 15 5.67 7.94 -14.27
CA PRO A 15 5.30 8.29 -15.65
C PRO A 15 5.17 7.06 -16.55
N SER A 16 5.97 6.03 -16.27
CA SER A 16 5.89 4.72 -16.89
C SER A 16 6.52 3.67 -15.98
N PRO A 17 5.99 2.43 -15.90
CA PRO A 17 6.65 1.32 -15.23
C PRO A 17 8.06 1.00 -15.78
N ARG A 18 8.41 1.49 -16.99
CA ARG A 18 9.76 1.38 -17.56
C ARG A 18 10.78 2.28 -16.86
N LEU A 19 10.33 3.32 -16.18
CA LEU A 19 11.15 4.39 -15.61
C LEU A 19 11.25 4.29 -14.09
N VAL A 20 11.17 3.08 -13.53
CA VAL A 20 11.45 2.84 -12.11
C VAL A 20 12.87 3.28 -11.79
N PRO A 21 13.08 4.18 -10.82
CA PRO A 21 14.43 4.57 -10.40
C PRO A 21 15.26 3.37 -9.91
N ALA A 22 16.55 3.34 -10.25
CA ALA A 22 17.42 2.20 -9.97
C ALA A 22 17.59 1.90 -8.46
N ASN A 23 17.34 2.88 -7.58
CA ASN A 23 17.38 2.73 -6.13
C ASN A 23 16.08 2.18 -5.52
N TYR A 24 15.01 2.00 -6.31
CA TYR A 24 13.77 1.42 -5.78
C TYR A 24 13.97 -0.06 -5.48
N ARG A 25 13.35 -0.52 -4.39
CA ARG A 25 13.38 -1.91 -3.93
C ARG A 25 11.96 -2.34 -3.59
N LEU A 26 11.65 -3.59 -3.90
CA LEU A 26 10.47 -4.25 -3.37
C LEU A 26 10.85 -4.85 -2.02
N GLY A 27 10.45 -4.21 -0.93
CA GLY A 27 10.65 -4.73 0.42
C GLY A 27 9.56 -5.72 0.81
N ILE A 28 9.95 -6.88 1.33
CA ILE A 28 9.05 -7.88 1.88
C ILE A 28 9.10 -7.77 3.40
N TYR A 29 7.96 -7.48 4.01
CA TYR A 29 7.85 -7.28 5.45
C TYR A 29 7.00 -8.36 6.09
N THR A 30 7.35 -8.71 7.33
CA THR A 30 6.52 -9.52 8.22
C THR A 30 6.17 -8.73 9.48
N LEU A 31 5.04 -9.06 10.09
CA LEU A 31 4.68 -8.61 11.42
C LEU A 31 4.91 -9.80 12.38
N SER A 32 5.98 -9.73 13.16
CA SER A 32 6.28 -10.76 14.15
C SER A 32 5.27 -10.67 15.30
N GLY A 33 4.39 -11.66 15.44
CA GLY A 33 3.44 -11.75 16.56
C GLY A 33 2.00 -11.37 16.23
N ARG A 34 1.11 -11.50 17.23
CA ARG A 34 -0.33 -11.20 17.10
C ARG A 34 -0.58 -9.69 17.21
N VAL A 35 -0.25 -8.97 16.16
CA VAL A 35 -0.55 -7.54 16.04
C VAL A 35 -2.03 -7.35 15.72
N LYS A 36 -2.72 -6.49 16.48
CA LYS A 36 -4.09 -6.10 16.16
C LYS A 36 -4.10 -5.08 15.01
N MET A 37 -4.96 -5.31 14.04
CA MET A 37 -5.13 -4.49 12.86
C MET A 37 -6.58 -4.00 12.80
N ASP A 38 -6.78 -2.73 12.46
CA ASP A 38 -8.11 -2.23 12.09
C ASP A 38 -8.38 -2.54 10.61
N THR A 39 -9.65 -2.64 10.22
CA THR A 39 -10.04 -2.85 8.82
C THR A 39 -11.11 -1.85 8.45
N TRP A 40 -10.91 -1.15 7.33
CA TRP A 40 -11.96 -0.42 6.64
C TRP A 40 -12.39 -1.21 5.40
N ASN A 41 -13.69 -1.27 5.17
CA ASN A 41 -14.30 -1.78 3.96
C ASN A 41 -14.83 -0.61 3.14
N VAL A 42 -15.22 -0.88 1.88
CA VAL A 42 -15.77 0.16 0.99
C VAL A 42 -16.97 0.87 1.63
N ALA A 43 -17.81 0.14 2.38
CA ALA A 43 -18.96 0.70 3.09
C ALA A 43 -18.60 1.65 4.24
N ASP A 44 -17.37 1.58 4.76
CA ASP A 44 -16.86 2.46 5.83
C ASP A 44 -16.24 3.74 5.26
N LEU A 45 -16.04 3.81 3.95
CA LEU A 45 -15.39 4.91 3.26
C LEU A 45 -16.41 5.92 2.72
N PRO A 46 -16.03 7.21 2.63
CA PRO A 46 -16.88 8.23 2.05
C PRO A 46 -17.15 7.93 0.58
N GLU A 47 -18.21 8.56 0.05
CA GLU A 47 -18.42 8.57 -1.39
C GLU A 47 -17.16 9.07 -2.11
N GLN A 48 -16.91 8.50 -3.29
CA GLN A 48 -15.80 8.91 -4.16
C GLN A 48 -14.40 8.74 -3.53
N TRP A 49 -14.25 7.91 -2.50
CA TRP A 49 -12.99 7.66 -1.80
C TRP A 49 -11.81 7.29 -2.71
N ASN A 50 -12.09 6.68 -3.87
CA ASN A 50 -11.11 6.19 -4.84
C ASN A 50 -10.86 7.13 -6.03
N GLN A 51 -11.38 8.36 -6.01
CA GLN A 51 -11.14 9.31 -7.10
C GLN A 51 -9.73 9.91 -7.09
N TYR A 52 -9.34 10.46 -8.25
CA TYR A 52 -8.13 11.26 -8.42
C TYR A 52 -8.52 12.67 -8.91
N PRO A 53 -7.99 13.76 -8.32
CA PRO A 53 -7.03 13.82 -7.20
C PRO A 53 -7.53 13.18 -5.90
N TYR A 54 -6.62 12.66 -5.08
CA TYR A 54 -6.97 11.92 -3.85
C TYR A 54 -7.83 12.79 -2.92
N PRO A 55 -9.04 12.34 -2.53
CA PRO A 55 -9.99 13.20 -1.84
C PRO A 55 -9.51 13.56 -0.43
N THR A 56 -9.76 14.80 -0.01
CA THR A 56 -9.39 15.29 1.33
C THR A 56 -10.04 14.47 2.45
N SER A 57 -11.22 13.90 2.21
CA SER A 57 -11.96 13.08 3.18
C SER A 57 -11.16 11.85 3.64
N THR A 58 -10.58 11.09 2.71
CA THR A 58 -9.76 9.91 3.05
C THR A 58 -8.45 10.31 3.72
N GLN A 59 -7.85 11.44 3.31
CA GLN A 59 -6.66 11.99 3.96
C GLN A 59 -6.93 12.37 5.43
N GLN A 60 -8.06 13.02 5.71
CA GLN A 60 -8.46 13.39 7.08
C GLN A 60 -8.73 12.16 7.94
N MET A 61 -9.45 11.16 7.41
CA MET A 61 -9.70 9.89 8.11
C MET A 61 -8.39 9.17 8.44
N GLY A 62 -7.49 9.04 7.46
CA GLY A 62 -6.18 8.41 7.64
C GLY A 62 -5.31 9.16 8.65
N ALA A 63 -5.33 10.50 8.63
CA ALA A 63 -4.59 11.32 9.58
C ALA A 63 -5.13 11.19 11.00
N ALA A 64 -6.45 11.13 11.19
CA ALA A 64 -7.07 10.88 12.49
C ALA A 64 -6.68 9.49 13.03
N TRP A 65 -6.76 8.45 12.18
CA TRP A 65 -6.32 7.11 12.54
C TRP A 65 -4.85 7.06 12.95
N LEU A 66 -3.96 7.66 12.16
CA LEU A 66 -2.52 7.71 12.42
C LEU A 66 -2.22 8.39 13.77
N ARG A 67 -2.85 9.54 14.04
CA ARG A 67 -2.65 10.30 15.29
C ARG A 67 -3.20 9.57 16.52
N SER A 68 -4.20 8.70 16.36
CA SER A 68 -4.78 7.95 17.47
C SER A 68 -3.79 6.97 18.11
N ARG A 69 -2.81 6.47 17.35
CA ARG A 69 -1.82 5.46 17.77
C ARG A 69 -2.44 4.21 18.43
N LYS A 70 -3.72 3.90 18.13
CA LYS A 70 -4.45 2.78 18.74
C LYS A 70 -4.14 1.41 18.14
N ARG A 71 -3.69 1.39 16.89
CA ARG A 71 -3.28 0.18 16.15
C ARG A 71 -2.01 0.42 15.36
N LEU A 72 -1.26 -0.66 15.17
CA LEU A 72 -0.06 -0.66 14.34
C LEU A 72 -0.40 -0.68 12.85
N ALA A 73 -1.44 -1.42 12.47
CA ALA A 73 -1.79 -1.62 11.07
C ALA A 73 -3.27 -1.28 10.83
N LEU A 74 -3.54 -0.77 9.64
CA LEU A 74 -4.88 -0.56 9.11
C LEU A 74 -4.94 -1.15 7.70
N GLN A 75 -5.85 -2.09 7.52
CA GLN A 75 -6.15 -2.62 6.20
C GLN A 75 -7.24 -1.76 5.55
N VAL A 76 -6.97 -1.29 4.33
CA VAL A 76 -7.88 -0.45 3.55
C VAL A 76 -8.09 -1.02 2.15
N PRO A 77 -9.24 -0.76 1.50
CA PRO A 77 -9.41 -1.04 0.08
C PRO A 77 -8.36 -0.30 -0.75
N SER A 78 -7.83 -0.95 -1.79
CA SER A 78 -6.95 -0.29 -2.76
C SER A 78 -7.77 0.49 -3.78
N ALA A 79 -7.43 1.77 -4.00
CA ALA A 79 -8.04 2.57 -5.05
C ALA A 79 -7.56 2.18 -6.46
N ALA A 80 -6.42 1.49 -6.55
CA ALA A 80 -5.85 1.02 -7.82
C ALA A 80 -6.60 -0.19 -8.40
N VAL A 81 -7.39 -0.89 -7.58
CA VAL A 81 -8.17 -2.06 -8.00
C VAL A 81 -9.66 -1.74 -7.93
N PRO A 82 -10.43 -1.97 -9.02
CA PRO A 82 -11.86 -1.67 -9.05
C PRO A 82 -12.64 -2.29 -7.89
N GLY A 83 -13.62 -1.54 -7.37
CA GLY A 83 -14.55 -2.03 -6.36
C GLY A 83 -13.96 -2.35 -4.99
N GLY A 84 -12.69 -2.00 -4.73
CA GLY A 84 -12.03 -2.34 -3.47
C GLY A 84 -11.84 -3.84 -3.27
N LEU A 85 -11.72 -4.60 -4.38
CA LEU A 85 -11.56 -6.06 -4.38
C LEU A 85 -10.25 -6.52 -3.73
N GLU A 86 -9.22 -5.69 -3.79
CA GLU A 86 -7.96 -5.92 -3.08
C GLU A 86 -7.74 -4.87 -2.00
N LYS A 87 -6.92 -5.22 -0.99
CA LYS A 87 -6.65 -4.37 0.16
C LYS A 87 -5.16 -4.12 0.35
N CYS A 88 -4.83 -2.85 0.59
CA CYS A 88 -3.51 -2.38 1.03
C CYS A 88 -3.46 -2.29 2.55
N VAL A 89 -2.26 -2.20 3.11
CA VAL A 89 -2.06 -2.07 4.56
C VAL A 89 -1.24 -0.82 4.82
N ALA A 90 -1.81 0.11 5.58
CA ALA A 90 -1.10 1.26 6.13
C ALA A 90 -0.50 0.87 7.49
N ILE A 91 0.76 1.22 7.72
CA ILE A 91 1.44 1.01 8.99
C ILE A 91 1.58 2.34 9.72
N ASN A 92 1.31 2.33 11.02
CA ASN A 92 1.50 3.48 11.90
C ASN A 92 2.89 3.41 12.56
N PRO A 93 3.88 4.19 12.09
CA PRO A 93 5.22 4.20 12.70
C PRO A 93 5.24 4.78 14.12
N LEU A 94 4.19 5.51 14.54
CA LEU A 94 4.08 6.11 15.87
C LEU A 94 3.53 5.14 16.92
N HIS A 95 3.13 3.93 16.52
CA HIS A 95 2.60 2.93 17.43
C HIS A 95 3.72 2.22 18.20
N THR A 96 3.53 1.95 19.49
CA THR A 96 4.55 1.33 20.37
C THR A 96 5.05 -0.03 19.88
N ALA A 97 4.18 -0.79 19.20
CA ALA A 97 4.51 -2.08 18.59
C ALA A 97 5.16 -1.98 17.19
N ILE A 98 5.62 -0.80 16.73
CA ILE A 98 6.28 -0.68 15.42
C ILE A 98 7.49 -1.60 15.26
N ASN A 99 8.15 -1.94 16.38
CA ASN A 99 9.25 -2.89 16.41
C ASN A 99 8.87 -4.32 15.93
N GLN A 100 7.59 -4.64 15.82
CA GLN A 100 7.11 -5.91 15.27
C GLN A 100 7.14 -5.96 13.73
N LEU A 101 7.24 -4.82 13.05
CA LEU A 101 7.45 -4.79 11.61
C LEU A 101 8.91 -5.10 11.30
N LYS A 102 9.16 -6.20 10.59
CA LYS A 102 10.50 -6.65 10.19
C LYS A 102 10.58 -6.77 8.68
N LEU A 103 11.61 -6.17 8.09
CA LEU A 103 12.02 -6.45 6.72
C LEU A 103 12.63 -7.85 6.70
N VAL A 104 12.10 -8.75 5.89
CA VAL A 104 12.58 -10.13 5.77
C VAL A 104 13.33 -10.39 4.48
N ASP A 105 13.04 -9.61 3.43
CA ASP A 105 13.71 -9.72 2.14
C ASP A 105 13.55 -8.41 1.35
N GLN A 106 14.39 -8.22 0.34
CA GLN A 106 14.29 -7.11 -0.61
C GLN A 106 14.69 -7.55 -2.01
N GLN A 107 13.91 -7.13 -3.01
CA GLN A 107 14.15 -7.45 -4.41
C GLN A 107 14.46 -6.19 -5.21
N CYS A 108 15.41 -6.29 -6.13
CA CYS A 108 15.63 -5.30 -7.18
C CYS A 108 14.97 -5.78 -8.49
N GLY A 109 14.86 -4.89 -9.49
CA GLY A 109 14.23 -5.26 -10.76
C GLY A 109 12.73 -5.57 -10.60
N ILE A 110 12.00 -4.60 -10.05
CA ILE A 110 10.57 -4.72 -9.66
C ILE A 110 9.70 -5.30 -10.78
N TYR A 111 9.91 -4.85 -12.03
CA TYR A 111 9.17 -5.35 -13.19
C TYR A 111 10.04 -6.30 -14.03
N SER A 112 9.45 -7.41 -14.47
CA SER A 112 10.10 -8.33 -15.41
C SER A 112 10.38 -7.63 -16.74
N LYS A 113 11.58 -7.83 -17.30
CA LYS A 113 11.95 -7.32 -18.64
C LYS A 113 10.97 -7.73 -19.75
N ARG A 114 10.28 -8.87 -19.59
CA ARG A 114 9.30 -9.39 -20.56
C ARG A 114 8.10 -8.47 -20.74
N ILE A 115 7.68 -7.73 -19.72
CA ILE A 115 6.53 -6.81 -19.84
C ILE A 115 6.85 -5.63 -20.79
N PHE A 116 8.15 -5.42 -21.07
CA PHE A 116 8.65 -4.31 -21.84
C PHE A 116 9.25 -4.69 -23.19
N SER A 117 9.48 -5.98 -23.43
CA SER A 117 9.87 -6.47 -24.75
C SER A 117 8.68 -6.32 -25.69
N SER A 118 8.82 -5.49 -26.73
CA SER A 118 7.88 -5.49 -27.85
C SER A 118 7.86 -6.89 -28.46
N ARG A 119 6.68 -7.49 -28.58
CA ARG A 119 6.51 -8.57 -29.57
C ARG A 119 6.76 -7.91 -30.93
N ARG A 120 7.83 -8.33 -31.62
CA ARG A 120 7.89 -8.14 -33.07
C ARG A 120 6.80 -8.99 -33.71
#